data_AF-A0A4Q2DLE9-F1
#
_entry.id   AF-A0A4Q2DLE9-F1
#
_cell.length_a   1.000
_cell.length_b   1.000
_cell.length_c   1.000
_cell.angle_alpha   90.00
_cell.angle_beta   90.00
_cell.angle_gamma   90.00
#
_symmetry.space_group_name_H-M   'P 1'
#
loop_
_entity.id
_entity.type
_entity.pdbx_description
1 polymer ?
#
loop_
_entity_poly.entity_id
_entity_poly.type
_entity_poly.pdbx_seq_one_letter_code
_entity_poly.pdbx_strand_id
1 'polypeptide(L)'
;MGSLADRCAANGVLGATFFFASWSASVNRRRKTAFVTTIAHQLAQHREDLQTAISAAVEKNPGVFEKNLHVQMETLVLAPLREIALQRDRPQLRGAIIIDGVDECEAEQYHDTTRTGTRDKPVRMNAQDQLNILQVLQAASSDPSFPFRILIASRPERVFREFFDPENDPTPFADKLDLNEDYNANDDITLFLDAQFNLLRRRYHFPPSWPPPGTIQALVENASGQFIYAATIIRFLDTGHREPPKALLEAVLKVGSKVKSNPLRQLDILYSHILESSPDPPLSVRWISAIHRINFYGANISAFNITILLQTDPESNEAEHLLGNLHSLIQIPPSGDQATTKYNFYHKSLLDFLNNPRRCSELYVGESDTDLFIWDAFVRACSSGRDTEFSYPETFLQFLTSLPRYMALPAGSVRSKVLPTLASADWWVSLAIAHKEDESLWEMFKDVHNSVLPLVSLQASV
;
A
#
# COMPACT_ATOMS: atom_id res chain seq x y z
N MET A 1 -7.31 -7.53 -8.58
CA MET A 1 -8.65 -6.95 -8.34
C MET A 1 -9.41 -7.94 -7.47
N GLY A 2 -10.44 -7.48 -6.74
CA GLY A 2 -11.19 -8.33 -5.82
C GLY A 2 -12.02 -9.37 -6.57
N SER A 3 -12.27 -10.52 -5.94
CA SER A 3 -12.98 -11.66 -6.52
C SER A 3 -14.35 -11.30 -7.12
N LEU A 4 -15.03 -10.26 -6.62
CA LEU A 4 -16.29 -9.77 -7.17
C LEU A 4 -16.10 -9.04 -8.52
N ALA A 5 -15.11 -8.17 -8.63
CA ALA A 5 -14.82 -7.45 -9.86
C ALA A 5 -14.43 -8.44 -10.98
N ASP A 6 -13.60 -9.43 -10.66
CA ASP A 6 -13.19 -10.48 -11.61
C ASP A 6 -14.40 -11.29 -12.08
N ARG A 7 -15.33 -11.62 -11.18
CA ARG A 7 -16.60 -12.28 -11.53
C ARG A 7 -17.49 -11.39 -12.40
N CYS A 8 -17.60 -10.10 -12.11
CA CYS A 8 -18.36 -9.17 -12.93
C CYS A 8 -17.74 -9.03 -14.33
N ALA A 9 -16.41 -8.99 -14.42
CA ALA A 9 -15.69 -8.94 -15.70
C ALA A 9 -15.92 -10.21 -16.52
N ALA A 10 -15.76 -11.39 -15.90
CA ALA A 10 -15.99 -12.69 -16.56
C ALA A 10 -17.43 -12.85 -17.08
N ASN A 11 -18.41 -12.24 -16.41
CA ASN A 11 -19.81 -12.24 -16.83
C ASN A 11 -20.17 -11.08 -17.78
N GLY A 12 -19.20 -10.25 -18.18
CA GLY A 12 -19.43 -9.12 -19.09
C GLY A 12 -20.31 -8.00 -18.51
N VAL A 13 -20.40 -7.90 -17.18
CA VAL A 13 -21.22 -6.89 -16.49
C VAL A 13 -20.41 -5.85 -15.75
N LEU A 14 -19.08 -5.94 -15.75
CA LEU A 14 -18.25 -4.91 -15.13
C LEU A 14 -18.22 -3.66 -16.02
N GLY A 15 -18.67 -2.53 -15.48
CA GLY A 15 -18.56 -1.23 -16.15
C GLY A 15 -17.30 -0.48 -15.74
N ALA A 16 -17.06 -0.38 -14.44
CA ALA A 16 -15.83 0.22 -13.90
C ALA A 16 -15.50 -0.29 -12.48
N THR A 17 -14.25 -0.09 -12.08
CA THR A 17 -13.75 -0.33 -10.73
C THR A 17 -12.87 0.81 -10.26
N PHE A 18 -12.94 1.10 -8.97
CA PHE A 18 -11.97 1.97 -8.32
C PHE A 18 -11.66 1.46 -6.91
N PHE A 19 -10.38 1.38 -6.57
CA PHE A 19 -9.94 0.92 -5.25
C PHE A 19 -9.11 2.00 -4.57
N PHE A 20 -9.69 2.58 -3.52
CA PHE A 20 -9.02 3.48 -2.61
C PHE A 20 -8.10 2.69 -1.68
N ALA A 21 -6.85 3.14 -1.56
CA ALA A 21 -5.80 2.42 -0.85
C ALA A 21 -4.83 3.40 -0.19
N SER A 22 -5.03 3.77 1.07
CA SER A 22 -4.19 4.79 1.72
C SER A 22 -2.72 4.37 1.84
N TRP A 23 -2.46 3.07 1.82
CA TRP A 23 -1.12 2.48 1.88
C TRP A 23 -0.46 2.31 0.50
N SER A 24 -1.18 2.61 -0.59
CA SER A 24 -0.68 2.50 -1.95
C SER A 24 0.24 3.66 -2.29
N ALA A 25 1.37 3.35 -2.93
CA ALA A 25 2.28 4.35 -3.52
C ALA A 25 1.58 5.27 -4.54
N SER A 26 0.59 4.74 -5.27
CA SER A 26 -0.16 5.51 -6.26
C SER A 26 -1.04 6.55 -5.58
N VAL A 27 -0.70 7.84 -5.75
CA VAL A 27 -1.53 8.99 -5.32
C VAL A 27 -2.95 8.90 -5.91
N ASN A 28 -3.06 8.42 -7.16
CA ASN A 28 -4.34 8.24 -7.84
C ASN A 28 -5.23 7.20 -7.15
N ARG A 29 -4.68 6.26 -6.36
CA ARG A 29 -5.46 5.32 -5.54
C ARG A 29 -5.66 5.81 -4.11
N ARG A 30 -4.98 6.87 -3.69
CA ARG A 30 -5.15 7.46 -2.34
C ARG A 30 -6.18 8.58 -2.32
N ARG A 31 -6.24 9.36 -3.40
CA ARG A 31 -7.05 10.58 -3.49
C ARG A 31 -8.21 10.43 -4.46
N LYS A 32 -9.25 11.20 -4.21
CA LYS A 32 -10.44 11.26 -5.08
C LYS A 32 -10.20 11.86 -6.46
N THR A 33 -9.09 12.57 -6.69
CA THR A 33 -8.83 13.33 -7.92
C THR A 33 -8.83 12.49 -9.19
N ALA A 34 -8.44 11.22 -9.09
CA ALA A 34 -8.47 10.28 -10.20
C ALA A 34 -9.77 9.47 -10.28
N PHE A 35 -10.71 9.66 -9.35
CA PHE A 35 -11.87 8.79 -9.18
C PHE A 35 -12.78 8.77 -10.43
N VAL A 36 -13.34 9.92 -10.78
CA VAL A 36 -14.30 10.01 -11.88
C VAL A 36 -13.62 9.81 -13.23
N THR A 37 -12.41 10.34 -13.39
CA THR A 37 -11.64 10.22 -14.63
C THR A 37 -11.27 8.77 -14.92
N THR A 38 -10.95 7.98 -13.89
CA THR A 38 -10.72 6.53 -14.02
C THR A 38 -12.01 5.79 -14.40
N ILE A 39 -13.15 6.12 -13.78
CA ILE A 39 -14.45 5.55 -14.15
C ILE A 39 -14.76 5.85 -15.63
N ALA A 40 -14.66 7.11 -16.04
CA ALA A 40 -14.91 7.52 -17.42
C ALA A 40 -13.98 6.82 -18.42
N HIS A 41 -12.69 6.72 -18.09
CA HIS A 41 -11.71 6.00 -18.91
C HIS A 41 -12.07 4.53 -19.08
N GLN A 42 -12.42 3.84 -17.99
CA GLN A 42 -12.84 2.43 -18.06
C GLN A 42 -14.12 2.29 -18.88
N LEU A 43 -15.13 3.14 -18.68
CA LEU A 43 -16.36 3.11 -19.49
C LEU A 43 -16.09 3.31 -20.98
N ALA A 44 -15.18 4.22 -21.34
CA ALA A 44 -14.73 4.42 -22.72
C ALA A 44 -14.05 3.18 -23.32
N GLN A 45 -13.33 2.39 -22.52
CA GLN A 45 -12.69 1.15 -23.00
C GLN A 45 -13.69 0.03 -23.31
N HIS A 46 -14.88 0.05 -22.71
CA HIS A 46 -15.88 -1.00 -22.92
C HIS A 46 -16.72 -0.77 -24.18
N ARG A 47 -16.83 0.47 -24.68
CA ARG A 47 -17.69 0.82 -25.81
C ARG A 47 -17.18 2.01 -26.61
N GLU A 48 -17.20 1.87 -27.93
CA GLU A 48 -16.70 2.86 -28.90
C GLU A 48 -17.52 4.17 -28.95
N ASP A 49 -18.83 4.10 -28.72
CA ASP A 49 -19.67 5.29 -28.71
C ASP A 49 -19.47 6.11 -27.42
N LEU A 50 -19.31 5.45 -26.27
CA LEU A 50 -18.87 6.09 -25.03
C LEU A 50 -17.47 6.67 -25.19
N GLN A 51 -16.55 5.94 -25.80
CA GLN A 51 -15.22 6.45 -26.13
C GLN A 51 -15.32 7.75 -26.93
N THR A 52 -16.11 7.75 -28.00
CA THR A 52 -16.28 8.91 -28.88
C THR A 52 -16.87 10.11 -28.14
N ALA A 53 -17.96 9.91 -27.39
CA ALA A 53 -18.63 10.98 -26.65
C ALA A 53 -17.73 11.56 -25.52
N ILE A 54 -17.02 10.70 -24.79
CA ILE A 54 -16.10 11.12 -23.73
C ILE A 54 -14.89 11.86 -24.32
N SER A 55 -14.31 11.38 -25.42
CA SER A 55 -13.22 12.06 -26.12
C SER A 55 -13.63 13.44 -26.60
N ALA A 56 -14.81 13.58 -27.21
CA ALA A 56 -15.34 14.89 -27.63
C ALA A 56 -15.55 15.84 -26.44
N ALA A 57 -16.00 15.33 -25.30
CA ALA A 57 -16.14 16.13 -24.07
C ALA A 57 -14.79 16.63 -23.55
N VAL A 58 -13.74 15.80 -23.59
CA VAL A 58 -12.36 16.16 -23.21
C VAL A 58 -11.78 17.19 -24.18
N GLU A 59 -11.95 17.01 -25.48
CA GLU A 59 -11.47 17.98 -26.50
C GLU A 59 -12.14 19.35 -26.33
N LYS A 60 -13.44 19.37 -26.01
CA LYS A 60 -14.19 20.61 -25.76
C LYS A 60 -13.79 21.30 -24.45
N ASN A 61 -13.39 20.53 -23.43
CA ASN A 61 -13.00 21.06 -22.12
C ASN A 61 -11.73 20.37 -21.58
N PRO A 62 -10.54 20.71 -22.09
CA PRO A 62 -9.29 20.08 -21.67
C PRO A 62 -9.00 20.24 -20.17
N GLY A 63 -9.48 21.33 -19.55
CA GLY A 63 -9.31 21.61 -18.12
C GLY A 63 -10.24 20.81 -17.21
N VAL A 64 -11.01 19.84 -17.72
CA VAL A 64 -11.96 19.03 -16.94
C VAL A 64 -11.28 18.21 -15.83
N PHE A 65 -10.05 17.76 -16.05
CA PHE A 65 -9.28 16.95 -15.09
C PHE A 65 -8.94 17.68 -13.79
N GLU A 66 -8.96 19.01 -13.81
CA GLU A 66 -8.70 19.87 -12.64
C GLU A 66 -9.98 20.36 -11.95
N LYS A 67 -11.16 20.03 -12.51
CA LYS A 67 -12.45 20.42 -11.93
C LYS A 67 -12.83 19.52 -10.77
N ASN A 68 -13.79 19.99 -9.97
CA ASN A 68 -14.37 19.17 -8.90
C ASN A 68 -15.11 17.94 -9.44
N LEU A 69 -15.32 16.94 -8.58
CA LEU A 69 -15.91 15.66 -8.96
C LEU A 69 -17.30 15.76 -9.59
N HIS A 70 -18.15 16.72 -9.18
CA HIS A 70 -19.46 16.89 -9.78
C HIS A 70 -19.36 17.33 -11.24
N VAL A 71 -18.47 18.29 -11.53
CA VAL A 71 -18.22 18.75 -12.91
C VAL A 71 -17.60 17.64 -13.74
N GLN A 72 -16.66 16.88 -13.19
CA GLN A 72 -16.09 15.72 -13.87
C GLN A 72 -17.17 14.67 -14.17
N MET A 73 -18.04 14.34 -13.20
CA MET A 73 -19.06 13.30 -13.36
C MET A 73 -20.09 13.71 -14.40
N GLU A 74 -20.51 14.97 -14.36
CA GLU A 74 -21.43 15.52 -15.35
C GLU A 74 -20.81 15.52 -16.75
N THR A 75 -19.57 16.03 -16.89
CA THR A 75 -18.93 16.22 -18.21
C THR A 75 -18.46 14.90 -18.83
N LEU A 76 -17.91 13.99 -18.04
CA LEU A 76 -17.22 12.79 -18.52
C LEU A 76 -18.06 11.51 -18.43
N VAL A 77 -19.18 11.52 -17.70
CA VAL A 77 -20.00 10.31 -17.51
C VAL A 77 -21.46 10.59 -17.85
N LEU A 78 -22.13 11.51 -17.16
CA LEU A 78 -23.58 11.71 -17.32
C LEU A 78 -23.96 12.31 -18.67
N ALA A 79 -23.32 13.40 -19.10
CA ALA A 79 -23.62 14.01 -20.39
C ALA A 79 -23.35 13.05 -21.57
N PRO A 80 -22.21 12.32 -21.63
CA PRO A 80 -22.01 11.26 -22.62
C PRO A 80 -23.08 10.16 -22.57
N LEU A 81 -23.48 9.69 -21.39
CA LEU A 81 -24.54 8.69 -21.25
C LEU A 81 -25.89 9.18 -21.75
N ARG A 82 -26.25 10.44 -21.48
CA ARG A 82 -27.49 11.07 -21.96
C ARG A 82 -27.48 11.20 -23.49
N GLU A 83 -26.35 11.59 -24.08
CA GLU A 83 -26.20 11.67 -25.53
C GLU A 83 -26.46 10.31 -26.19
N ILE A 84 -25.85 9.25 -25.64
CA ILE A 84 -26.02 7.88 -26.14
C ILE A 84 -27.45 7.38 -25.91
N ALA A 85 -28.07 7.75 -24.79
CA ALA A 85 -29.45 7.38 -24.50
C ALA A 85 -30.48 7.91 -25.52
N LEU A 86 -30.13 8.96 -26.27
CA LEU A 86 -30.96 9.53 -27.34
C LEU A 86 -30.82 8.81 -28.69
N GLN A 87 -29.86 7.91 -28.86
CA GLN A 87 -29.61 7.19 -30.11
C GLN A 87 -30.65 6.08 -30.36
N ARG A 88 -31.02 5.86 -31.63
CA ARG A 88 -32.15 4.99 -32.04
C ARG A 88 -31.88 3.49 -31.92
N ASP A 89 -30.63 3.05 -32.12
CA ASP A 89 -30.22 1.64 -32.00
C ASP A 89 -29.56 1.41 -30.64
N ARG A 90 -30.34 0.98 -29.65
CA ARG A 90 -29.93 0.93 -28.25
C ARG A 90 -29.62 -0.49 -27.78
N PRO A 91 -28.35 -0.89 -27.61
CA PRO A 91 -28.01 -1.92 -26.64
C PRO A 91 -28.34 -1.37 -25.26
N GLN A 92 -29.05 -2.13 -24.42
CA GLN A 92 -29.26 -1.75 -23.03
C GLN A 92 -27.90 -1.77 -22.32
N LEU A 93 -27.30 -0.59 -22.13
CA LEU A 93 -26.21 -0.42 -21.19
C LEU A 93 -26.68 -0.94 -19.84
N ARG A 94 -25.92 -1.87 -19.27
CA ARG A 94 -26.11 -2.42 -17.94
C ARG A 94 -24.74 -2.82 -17.43
N GLY A 95 -24.52 -2.63 -16.15
CA GLY A 95 -23.28 -3.09 -15.53
C GLY A 95 -23.16 -2.66 -14.09
N ALA A 96 -22.02 -3.00 -13.50
CA ALA A 96 -21.66 -2.67 -12.14
C ALA A 96 -20.47 -1.70 -12.13
N ILE A 97 -20.56 -0.67 -11.30
CA ILE A 97 -19.43 0.16 -10.91
C ILE A 97 -19.10 -0.20 -9.47
N ILE A 98 -17.91 -0.79 -9.25
CA ILE A 98 -17.49 -1.28 -7.94
C ILE A 98 -16.45 -0.33 -7.37
N ILE A 99 -16.72 0.18 -6.18
CA ILE A 99 -15.87 1.14 -5.49
C ILE A 99 -15.53 0.56 -4.13
N ASP A 100 -14.26 0.33 -3.90
CA ASP A 100 -13.79 -0.40 -2.73
C ASP A 100 -12.78 0.44 -1.94
N GLY A 101 -12.87 0.32 -0.62
CA GLY A 101 -12.05 1.05 0.36
C GLY A 101 -12.33 2.54 0.46
N VAL A 102 -13.57 3.03 0.25
CA VAL A 102 -13.83 4.50 0.25
C VAL A 102 -13.38 5.18 1.55
N ASP A 103 -13.42 4.48 2.69
CA ASP A 103 -12.84 4.94 3.96
C ASP A 103 -11.34 5.22 3.89
N GLU A 104 -10.61 4.58 2.98
CA GLU A 104 -9.19 4.80 2.74
C GLU A 104 -8.89 6.03 1.88
N CYS A 105 -9.89 6.81 1.46
CA CYS A 105 -9.67 8.06 0.75
C CYS A 105 -8.96 9.09 1.64
N GLU A 106 -7.75 9.47 1.24
CA GLU A 106 -7.00 10.55 1.86
C GLU A 106 -7.52 11.90 1.41
N ALA A 107 -7.59 12.85 2.34
CA ALA A 107 -7.95 14.21 2.04
C ALA A 107 -6.98 14.85 1.06
N GLU A 108 -7.53 15.57 0.11
CA GLU A 108 -6.76 16.45 -0.75
C GLU A 108 -6.24 17.64 0.05
N GLN A 109 -4.94 17.62 0.33
CA GLN A 109 -4.24 18.77 0.88
C GLN A 109 -3.91 19.74 -0.27
N TYR A 110 -4.53 20.92 -0.27
CA TYR A 110 -4.16 22.01 -1.18
C TYR A 110 -2.74 22.49 -0.85
N HIS A 111 -1.72 21.94 -1.51
CA HIS A 111 -0.37 22.50 -1.50
C HIS A 111 -0.31 23.65 -2.51
N ASP A 112 -0.66 24.85 -2.05
CA ASP A 112 -0.17 26.06 -2.70
C ASP A 112 1.27 26.27 -2.24
N THR A 113 2.23 25.73 -3.00
CA THR A 113 3.67 25.85 -2.72
C THR A 113 4.21 27.27 -2.92
N THR A 114 3.37 28.25 -3.28
CA THR A 114 3.81 29.63 -3.57
C THR A 114 3.55 30.64 -2.45
N ARG A 115 2.98 30.23 -1.30
CA ARG A 115 2.74 31.15 -0.16
C ARG A 115 3.34 30.61 1.13
N THR A 116 4.58 31.01 1.37
CA THR A 116 5.17 31.12 2.72
C THR A 116 4.38 32.13 3.53
N GLY A 117 3.27 31.68 4.13
CA GLY A 117 2.42 32.51 4.96
C GLY A 117 1.58 31.61 5.85
N THR A 118 1.94 31.56 7.13
CA THR A 118 1.18 30.97 8.23
C THR A 118 -0.19 31.64 8.34
N ARG A 119 -1.17 31.14 7.61
CA ARG A 119 -2.58 31.36 7.91
C ARG A 119 -3.32 30.03 7.75
N ASP A 120 -3.96 29.63 8.84
CA ASP A 120 -4.84 28.49 9.00
C ASP A 120 -5.81 28.34 7.81
N LYS A 121 -5.38 27.62 6.76
CA LYS A 121 -6.34 27.00 5.84
C LYS A 121 -6.91 25.79 6.59
N PRO A 122 -8.25 25.65 6.69
CA PRO A 122 -8.81 24.46 7.31
C PRO A 122 -8.30 23.24 6.54
N VAL A 123 -7.58 22.37 7.24
CA VAL A 123 -7.14 21.07 6.72
C VAL A 123 -8.40 20.35 6.27
N ARG A 124 -8.52 20.07 4.97
CA ARG A 124 -9.61 19.21 4.49
C ARG A 124 -9.50 17.88 5.22
N MET A 125 -10.59 17.44 5.83
CA MET A 125 -10.65 16.16 6.54
C MET A 125 -11.02 15.06 5.54
N ASN A 126 -10.52 13.84 5.75
CA ASN A 126 -10.85 12.68 4.90
C ASN A 126 -12.37 12.53 4.75
N ALA A 127 -13.12 12.72 5.84
CA ALA A 127 -14.58 12.71 5.87
C ALA A 127 -15.24 13.63 4.85
N GLN A 128 -14.68 14.81 4.58
CA GLN A 128 -15.27 15.76 3.63
C GLN A 128 -15.13 15.26 2.18
N ASP A 129 -14.01 14.61 1.87
CA ASP A 129 -13.74 14.06 0.55
C ASP A 129 -14.47 12.74 0.33
N GLN A 130 -14.55 11.89 1.36
CA GLN A 130 -15.43 10.71 1.41
C GLN A 130 -16.90 11.09 1.17
N LEU A 131 -17.42 12.10 1.88
CA LEU A 131 -18.78 12.61 1.67
C LEU A 131 -18.99 13.13 0.25
N ASN A 132 -18.02 13.86 -0.30
CA ASN A 132 -18.09 14.37 -1.66
C ASN A 132 -18.15 13.25 -2.71
N ILE A 133 -17.43 12.14 -2.51
CA ILE A 133 -17.54 10.95 -3.35
C ILE A 133 -18.97 10.38 -3.29
N LEU A 134 -19.53 10.20 -2.10
CA LEU A 134 -20.89 9.68 -1.91
C LEU A 134 -21.94 10.56 -2.59
N GLN A 135 -21.85 11.89 -2.42
CA GLN A 135 -22.78 12.85 -3.03
C GLN A 135 -22.74 12.80 -4.57
N VAL A 136 -21.55 12.64 -5.16
CA VAL A 136 -21.40 12.53 -6.62
C VAL A 136 -22.02 11.23 -7.14
N LEU A 137 -21.88 10.13 -6.39
CA LEU A 137 -22.47 8.83 -6.74
C LEU A 137 -23.99 8.84 -6.60
N GLN A 138 -24.52 9.48 -5.56
CA GLN A 138 -25.97 9.69 -5.38
C GLN A 138 -26.56 10.55 -6.49
N ALA A 139 -25.87 11.62 -6.87
CA ALA A 139 -26.28 12.44 -8.01
C ALA A 139 -26.29 11.63 -9.31
N ALA A 140 -25.25 10.83 -9.56
CA ALA A 140 -25.16 9.99 -10.74
C ALA A 140 -26.25 8.92 -10.79
N SER A 141 -26.53 8.23 -9.68
CA SER A 141 -27.56 7.18 -9.63
C SER A 141 -28.98 7.71 -9.79
N SER A 142 -29.19 9.00 -9.47
CA SER A 142 -30.48 9.67 -9.62
C SER A 142 -30.76 10.11 -11.06
N ASP A 143 -29.76 10.04 -11.94
CA ASP A 143 -29.93 10.37 -13.35
C ASP A 143 -30.64 9.22 -14.10
N PRO A 144 -31.76 9.49 -14.81
CA PRO A 144 -32.49 8.46 -15.55
C PRO A 144 -31.69 7.78 -16.67
N SER A 145 -30.62 8.41 -17.14
CA SER A 145 -29.74 7.89 -18.18
C SER A 145 -28.58 7.09 -17.62
N PHE A 146 -28.41 7.00 -16.29
CA PHE A 146 -27.36 6.24 -15.64
C PHE A 146 -27.75 4.76 -15.51
N PRO A 147 -27.10 3.84 -16.26
CA PRO A 147 -27.55 2.45 -16.36
C PRO A 147 -26.88 1.48 -15.38
N PHE A 148 -25.96 1.97 -14.55
CA PHE A 148 -25.08 1.11 -13.75
C PHE A 148 -25.60 0.93 -12.32
N ARG A 149 -25.38 -0.26 -11.76
CA ARG A 149 -25.50 -0.50 -10.32
C ARG A 149 -24.20 -0.11 -9.65
N ILE A 150 -24.27 0.67 -8.59
CA ILE A 150 -23.09 1.10 -7.82
C ILE A 150 -22.97 0.19 -6.61
N LEU A 151 -21.79 -0.39 -6.41
CA LEU A 151 -21.45 -1.16 -5.21
C LEU A 151 -20.33 -0.42 -4.48
N ILE A 152 -20.56 -0.10 -3.21
CA ILE A 152 -19.61 0.61 -2.37
C ILE A 152 -19.22 -0.31 -1.21
N ALA A 153 -17.93 -0.62 -1.10
CA ALA A 153 -17.34 -1.29 0.06
C ALA A 153 -16.54 -0.27 0.87
N SER A 154 -16.82 -0.20 2.17
CA SER A 154 -16.19 0.73 3.10
C SER A 154 -16.34 0.24 4.54
N ARG A 155 -15.46 0.68 5.43
CA ARG A 155 -15.67 0.55 6.89
C ARG A 155 -16.81 1.47 7.35
N PRO A 156 -17.53 1.13 8.43
CA PRO A 156 -18.64 1.93 8.95
C PRO A 156 -18.14 3.16 9.74
N GLU A 157 -17.26 3.96 9.15
CA GLU A 157 -16.84 5.23 9.74
C GLU A 157 -18.03 6.19 9.86
N ARG A 158 -17.88 7.22 10.71
CA ARG A 158 -18.97 8.14 11.03
C ARG A 158 -19.67 8.72 9.80
N VAL A 159 -18.90 9.16 8.80
CA VAL A 159 -19.46 9.75 7.57
C VAL A 159 -20.37 8.79 6.81
N PHE A 160 -20.02 7.50 6.72
CA PHE A 160 -20.84 6.51 6.03
C PHE A 160 -22.07 6.18 6.86
N ARG A 161 -21.92 6.01 8.18
CA ARG A 161 -23.07 5.77 9.06
C ARG A 161 -24.09 6.90 8.99
N GLU A 162 -23.64 8.15 9.03
CA GLU A 162 -24.52 9.32 8.95
C GLU A 162 -25.18 9.45 7.56
N PHE A 163 -24.42 9.20 6.48
CA PHE A 163 -24.91 9.33 5.11
C PHE A 163 -25.94 8.25 4.72
N PHE A 164 -25.74 7.02 5.19
CA PHE A 164 -26.63 5.88 4.92
C PHE A 164 -27.69 5.66 6.00
N ASP A 165 -27.81 6.59 6.97
CA ASP A 165 -28.80 6.51 8.03
C ASP A 165 -30.22 6.78 7.46
N PRO A 166 -31.16 5.83 7.53
CA PRO A 166 -32.54 6.05 7.08
C PRO A 166 -33.25 7.18 7.83
N GLU A 167 -32.81 7.55 9.04
CA GLU A 167 -33.38 8.68 9.78
C GLU A 167 -32.98 10.04 9.18
N ASN A 168 -31.83 10.10 8.49
CA ASN A 168 -31.31 11.34 7.90
C ASN A 168 -31.81 11.57 6.46
N ASP A 169 -32.26 10.52 5.76
CA ASP A 169 -32.78 10.62 4.39
C ASP A 169 -34.02 9.73 4.18
N PRO A 170 -35.20 10.31 3.92
CA PRO A 170 -36.42 9.54 3.64
C PRO A 170 -36.38 8.77 2.31
N THR A 171 -35.38 9.01 1.46
CA THR A 171 -35.12 8.32 0.19
C THR A 171 -33.72 7.70 0.18
N PRO A 172 -33.53 6.51 0.77
CA PRO A 172 -32.20 5.94 0.95
C PRO A 172 -31.49 5.75 -0.38
N PHE A 173 -30.26 6.27 -0.47
CA PHE A 173 -29.41 6.16 -1.67
C PHE A 173 -29.07 4.71 -2.03
N ALA A 174 -28.85 3.86 -1.03
CA ALA A 174 -28.56 2.44 -1.22
C ALA A 174 -28.98 1.61 0.00
N ASP A 175 -29.25 0.32 -0.24
CA ASP A 175 -29.38 -0.66 0.82
C ASP A 175 -28.01 -0.90 1.48
N LYS A 176 -27.98 -0.94 2.81
CA LYS A 176 -26.78 -1.27 3.59
C LYS A 176 -26.75 -2.77 3.87
N LEU A 177 -25.61 -3.41 3.63
CA LEU A 177 -25.29 -4.75 4.11
C LEU A 177 -24.14 -4.65 5.12
N ASP A 178 -24.40 -4.91 6.39
CA ASP A 178 -23.37 -4.86 7.43
C ASP A 178 -22.71 -6.23 7.58
N LEU A 179 -21.50 -6.38 7.08
CA LEU A 179 -20.78 -7.66 7.16
C LEU A 179 -20.34 -8.04 8.58
N ASN A 180 -20.55 -7.20 9.59
CA ASN A 180 -20.29 -7.57 10.99
C ASN A 180 -21.56 -8.08 11.70
N GLU A 181 -22.74 -7.59 11.31
CA GLU A 181 -24.02 -7.91 11.97
C GLU A 181 -24.84 -8.91 11.16
N ASP A 182 -24.85 -8.76 9.84
CA ASP A 182 -25.68 -9.54 8.91
C ASP A 182 -24.94 -10.77 8.34
N TYR A 183 -23.70 -11.01 8.78
CA TYR A 183 -22.83 -12.03 8.22
C TYR A 183 -22.01 -12.77 9.28
N ASN A 184 -21.98 -14.10 9.20
CA ASN A 184 -21.14 -14.93 10.06
C ASN A 184 -19.82 -15.25 9.38
N ALA A 185 -18.81 -14.38 9.58
CA ALA A 185 -17.47 -14.60 9.06
C ALA A 185 -16.82 -15.90 9.57
N ASN A 186 -17.25 -16.45 10.72
CA ASN A 186 -16.65 -17.66 11.28
C ASN A 186 -16.95 -18.91 10.45
N ASP A 187 -18.12 -18.99 9.80
CA ASP A 187 -18.46 -20.15 8.95
C ASP A 187 -17.55 -20.21 7.73
N ASP A 188 -17.30 -19.04 7.12
CA ASP A 188 -16.38 -18.88 6.00
C ASP A 188 -14.92 -19.16 6.38
N ILE A 189 -14.49 -18.67 7.54
CA ILE A 189 -13.15 -18.95 8.05
C ILE A 189 -13.01 -20.45 8.34
N THR A 190 -14.03 -21.10 8.89
CA THR A 190 -14.05 -22.55 9.13
C THR A 190 -13.89 -23.30 7.82
N LEU A 191 -14.73 -23.00 6.82
CA LEU A 191 -14.67 -23.63 5.50
C LEU A 191 -13.30 -23.42 4.83
N PHE A 192 -12.77 -22.21 4.89
CA PHE A 192 -11.44 -21.88 4.36
C PHE A 192 -10.35 -22.70 5.05
N LEU A 193 -10.32 -22.71 6.38
CA LEU A 193 -9.33 -23.46 7.14
C LEU A 193 -9.44 -24.96 6.87
N ASP A 194 -10.64 -25.54 6.87
CA ASP A 194 -10.86 -26.95 6.52
C ASP A 194 -10.28 -27.30 5.14
N ALA A 195 -10.55 -26.47 4.13
CA ALA A 195 -10.02 -26.67 2.79
C ALA A 195 -8.49 -26.57 2.76
N GLN A 196 -7.91 -25.54 3.39
CA GLN A 196 -6.47 -25.30 3.38
C GLN A 196 -5.68 -26.33 4.18
N PHE A 197 -6.17 -26.73 5.36
CA PHE A 197 -5.56 -27.81 6.13
C PHE A 197 -5.60 -29.14 5.38
N ASN A 198 -6.66 -29.41 4.61
CA ASN A 198 -6.70 -30.58 3.74
C ASN A 198 -5.66 -30.52 2.61
N LEU A 199 -5.41 -29.34 2.04
CA LEU A 199 -4.35 -29.15 1.04
C LEU A 199 -2.96 -29.35 1.66
N LEU A 200 -2.69 -28.71 2.82
CA LEU A 200 -1.44 -28.90 3.56
C LEU A 200 -1.22 -30.37 3.92
N ARG A 201 -2.25 -31.06 4.38
CA ARG A 201 -2.19 -32.49 4.70
C ARG A 201 -1.74 -33.32 3.50
N ARG A 202 -2.28 -33.05 2.31
CA ARG A 202 -1.90 -33.75 1.06
C ARG A 202 -0.47 -33.40 0.66
N ARG A 203 -0.11 -32.10 0.69
CA ARG A 203 1.21 -31.61 0.28
C ARG A 203 2.34 -32.19 1.13
N TYR A 204 2.17 -32.20 2.45
CA TYR A 204 3.17 -32.65 3.41
C TYR A 204 2.98 -34.10 3.86
N HIS A 205 2.06 -34.85 3.23
CA HIS A 205 1.77 -36.26 3.54
C HIS A 205 1.45 -36.52 5.02
N PHE A 206 0.71 -35.61 5.66
CA PHE A 206 0.29 -35.77 7.06
C PHE A 206 -0.87 -36.77 7.21
N PRO A 207 -1.00 -37.42 8.38
CA PRO A 207 -2.08 -38.37 8.62
C PRO A 207 -3.46 -37.69 8.59
N PRO A 208 -4.55 -38.44 8.32
CA PRO A 208 -5.93 -37.92 8.38
C PRO A 208 -6.32 -37.29 9.72
N SER A 209 -5.63 -37.65 10.81
CA SER A 209 -5.82 -37.09 12.14
C SER A 209 -5.18 -35.71 12.35
N TRP A 210 -4.54 -35.13 11.33
CA TRP A 210 -3.98 -33.78 11.36
C TRP A 210 -4.83 -32.83 10.51
N PRO A 211 -5.14 -31.62 11.02
CA PRO A 211 -4.75 -31.06 12.31
C PRO A 211 -5.45 -31.74 13.50
N PRO A 212 -4.91 -31.63 14.73
CA PRO A 212 -5.53 -32.18 15.93
C PRO A 212 -6.99 -31.72 16.10
N PRO A 213 -7.89 -32.56 16.65
CA PRO A 213 -9.28 -32.16 16.91
C PRO A 213 -9.38 -30.85 17.69
N GLY A 214 -10.33 -29.99 17.33
CA GLY A 214 -10.52 -28.67 17.95
C GLY A 214 -9.57 -27.57 17.47
N THR A 215 -8.54 -27.89 16.68
CA THR A 215 -7.61 -26.89 16.14
C THR A 215 -8.33 -25.82 15.31
N ILE A 216 -9.17 -26.25 14.35
CA ILE A 216 -9.85 -25.32 13.45
C ILE A 216 -10.77 -24.39 14.25
N GLN A 217 -11.54 -24.93 15.19
CA GLN A 217 -12.38 -24.13 16.08
C GLN A 217 -11.57 -23.10 16.88
N ALA A 218 -10.45 -23.50 17.47
CA ALA A 218 -9.58 -22.58 18.20
C ALA A 218 -9.04 -21.45 17.31
N LEU A 219 -8.68 -21.76 16.06
CA LEU A 219 -8.22 -20.77 15.10
C LEU A 219 -9.34 -19.83 14.63
N VAL A 220 -10.56 -20.34 14.45
CA VAL A 220 -11.75 -19.54 14.12
C VAL A 220 -12.07 -18.58 15.27
N GLU A 221 -12.07 -19.07 16.50
CA GLU A 221 -12.26 -18.23 17.70
C GLU A 221 -11.19 -17.14 17.81
N ASN A 222 -9.91 -17.49 17.59
CA ASN A 222 -8.82 -16.52 17.61
C ASN A 222 -8.89 -15.53 16.45
N ALA A 223 -9.43 -15.91 15.30
CA ALA A 223 -9.59 -15.02 14.16
C ALA A 223 -10.51 -13.84 14.49
N SER A 224 -11.48 -14.02 15.41
CA SER A 224 -12.44 -12.96 15.79
C SER A 224 -13.06 -12.28 14.56
N GLY A 225 -13.50 -13.09 13.59
CA GLY A 225 -14.07 -12.65 12.31
C GLY A 225 -13.06 -12.11 11.27
N GLN A 226 -11.77 -12.03 11.59
CA GLN A 226 -10.76 -11.49 10.67
C GLN A 226 -10.16 -12.56 9.78
N PHE A 227 -10.61 -12.61 8.53
CA PHE A 227 -10.09 -13.56 7.54
C PHE A 227 -8.56 -13.46 7.34
N ILE A 228 -7.99 -12.26 7.50
CA ILE A 228 -6.53 -12.06 7.40
C ILE A 228 -5.74 -12.89 8.43
N TYR A 229 -6.31 -13.15 9.62
CA TYR A 229 -5.67 -14.01 10.62
C TYR A 229 -5.52 -15.44 10.08
N ALA A 230 -6.64 -16.03 9.62
CA ALA A 230 -6.67 -17.38 9.05
C ALA A 230 -5.74 -17.50 7.83
N ALA A 231 -5.81 -16.54 6.91
CA ALA A 231 -4.95 -16.53 5.72
C ALA A 231 -3.46 -16.41 6.08
N THR A 232 -3.11 -15.61 7.10
CA THR A 232 -1.73 -15.46 7.57
C THR A 232 -1.21 -16.75 8.20
N ILE A 233 -2.03 -17.45 8.98
CA ILE A 233 -1.65 -18.77 9.53
C ILE A 233 -1.38 -19.76 8.41
N ILE A 234 -2.29 -19.90 7.44
CA ILE A 234 -2.09 -20.85 6.35
C ILE A 234 -0.81 -20.54 5.57
N ARG A 235 -0.54 -19.26 5.28
CA ARG A 235 0.72 -18.86 4.67
C ARG A 235 1.90 -19.23 5.57
N PHE A 236 1.86 -18.93 6.86
CA PHE A 236 2.93 -19.25 7.80
C PHE A 236 3.24 -20.75 7.87
N LEU A 237 2.21 -21.60 7.82
CA LEU A 237 2.37 -23.05 7.79
C LEU A 237 2.93 -23.57 6.45
N ASP A 238 2.59 -22.93 5.32
CA ASP A 238 2.99 -23.37 3.98
C ASP A 238 4.37 -22.81 3.55
N THR A 239 4.72 -21.61 4.01
CA THR A 239 5.92 -20.87 3.62
C THR A 239 6.92 -20.67 4.75
N GLY A 240 6.73 -21.32 5.90
CA GLY A 240 7.74 -21.36 6.97
C GLY A 240 8.97 -22.14 6.52
N HIS A 241 10.08 -21.44 6.21
CA HIS A 241 11.25 -22.04 5.57
C HIS A 241 12.08 -22.93 6.51
N ARG A 242 11.95 -22.77 7.84
CA ARG A 242 12.85 -23.43 8.80
C ARG A 242 12.21 -24.51 9.65
N GLU A 243 10.96 -24.33 10.06
CA GLU A 243 10.28 -25.25 10.96
C GLU A 243 9.19 -26.05 10.22
N PRO A 244 9.01 -27.35 10.54
CA PRO A 244 7.92 -28.13 9.97
C PRO A 244 6.54 -27.53 10.32
N PRO A 245 5.54 -27.62 9.43
CA PRO A 245 4.20 -27.05 9.67
C PRO A 245 3.55 -27.49 10.99
N LYS A 246 3.87 -28.69 11.49
CA LYS A 246 3.37 -29.17 12.79
C LYS A 246 3.90 -28.33 13.96
N ALA A 247 5.20 -28.03 13.98
CA ALA A 247 5.83 -27.24 15.04
C ALA A 247 5.28 -25.80 15.04
N LEU A 248 5.16 -25.20 13.84
CA LEU A 248 4.58 -23.88 13.65
C LEU A 248 3.13 -23.80 14.15
N LEU A 249 2.30 -24.81 13.83
CA LEU A 249 0.92 -24.88 14.31
C LEU A 249 0.85 -24.97 15.83
N GLU A 250 1.69 -25.80 16.46
CA GLU A 250 1.76 -25.92 17.91
C GLU A 250 2.19 -24.60 18.58
N ALA A 251 3.13 -23.87 17.99
CA ALA A 251 3.56 -22.56 18.48
C ALA A 251 2.42 -21.54 18.44
N VAL A 252 1.70 -21.45 17.31
CA VAL A 252 0.53 -20.56 17.14
C VAL A 252 -0.56 -20.87 18.18
N LEU A 253 -0.88 -22.15 18.39
CA LEU A 253 -1.93 -22.56 19.34
C LEU A 253 -1.55 -22.26 20.81
N LYS A 254 -0.27 -22.41 21.19
CA LYS A 254 0.21 -22.05 22.53
C LYS A 254 0.07 -20.55 22.80
N VAL A 255 0.36 -19.75 21.79
CA VAL A 255 0.36 -18.29 21.85
C VAL A 255 -1.06 -17.72 21.89
N GLY A 256 -2.01 -18.27 21.13
CA GLY A 256 -3.38 -17.75 21.02
C GLY A 256 -4.26 -17.91 22.28
N SER A 257 -3.90 -18.78 23.22
CA SER A 257 -4.75 -19.12 24.38
C SER A 257 -4.90 -18.02 25.46
N LYS A 258 -4.14 -16.93 25.41
CA LYS A 258 -3.88 -16.10 26.61
C LYS A 258 -4.78 -14.87 26.84
N VAL A 259 -5.51 -14.30 25.86
CA VAL A 259 -6.27 -13.04 26.10
C VAL A 259 -7.49 -12.85 25.18
N LYS A 260 -8.63 -12.40 25.73
CA LYS A 260 -9.94 -12.27 25.05
C LYS A 260 -10.50 -10.84 24.84
N SER A 261 -9.73 -9.76 25.03
CA SER A 261 -10.33 -8.42 25.18
C SER A 261 -10.20 -7.44 24.00
N ASN A 262 -9.56 -7.80 22.87
CA ASN A 262 -9.46 -6.93 21.69
C ASN A 262 -9.48 -7.80 20.41
N PRO A 263 -10.38 -7.53 19.44
CA PRO A 263 -10.47 -8.31 18.20
C PRO A 263 -9.13 -8.40 17.44
N LEU A 264 -8.35 -7.32 17.40
CA LEU A 264 -7.07 -7.30 16.68
C LEU A 264 -5.93 -7.96 17.47
N ARG A 265 -6.12 -8.25 18.76
CA ARG A 265 -5.01 -8.67 19.63
C ARG A 265 -4.44 -10.02 19.22
N GLN A 266 -5.28 -10.95 18.80
CA GLN A 266 -4.80 -12.26 18.33
C GLN A 266 -4.01 -12.12 17.03
N LEU A 267 -4.42 -11.20 16.15
CA LEU A 267 -3.67 -10.85 14.94
C LEU A 267 -2.33 -10.18 15.27
N ASP A 268 -2.31 -9.25 16.22
CA ASP A 268 -1.10 -8.56 16.68
C ASP A 268 -0.10 -9.55 17.27
N ILE A 269 -0.59 -10.46 18.12
CA ILE A 269 0.19 -11.53 18.71
C ILE A 269 0.77 -12.45 17.62
N LEU A 270 -0.03 -12.80 16.60
CA LEU A 270 0.45 -13.60 15.47
C LEU A 270 1.55 -12.88 14.68
N TYR A 271 1.38 -11.58 14.41
CA TYR A 271 2.41 -10.77 13.74
C TYR A 271 3.70 -10.69 14.56
N SER A 272 3.62 -10.39 15.85
CA SER A 272 4.78 -10.40 16.75
C SER A 272 5.49 -11.74 16.73
N HIS A 273 4.74 -12.85 16.87
CA HIS A 273 5.32 -14.19 16.89
C HIS A 273 6.07 -14.53 15.59
N ILE A 274 5.52 -14.16 14.43
CA ILE A 274 6.18 -14.39 13.15
C ILE A 274 7.41 -13.49 13.01
N LEU A 275 7.34 -12.22 13.40
CA LEU A 275 8.50 -11.31 13.38
C LEU A 275 9.63 -11.80 14.28
N GLU A 276 9.31 -12.33 15.45
CA GLU A 276 10.26 -12.94 16.40
C GLU A 276 10.94 -14.20 15.86
N SER A 277 10.41 -14.82 14.80
CA SER A 277 11.07 -15.93 14.12
C SER A 277 12.26 -15.50 13.24
N SER A 278 12.41 -14.20 12.98
CA SER A 278 13.60 -13.67 12.30
C SER A 278 14.85 -13.77 13.19
N PRO A 279 16.05 -14.01 12.63
CA PRO A 279 17.31 -13.96 13.38
C PRO A 279 17.57 -12.63 14.09
N ASP A 280 17.10 -11.51 13.53
CA ASP A 280 17.17 -10.18 14.13
C ASP A 280 15.83 -9.46 13.89
N PRO A 281 14.84 -9.66 14.81
CA PRO A 281 13.52 -9.08 14.65
C PRO A 281 13.53 -7.54 14.61
N PRO A 282 14.27 -6.80 15.47
CA PRO A 282 14.38 -5.36 15.37
C PRO A 282 14.90 -4.87 14.00
N LEU A 283 15.95 -5.48 13.46
CA LEU A 283 16.49 -5.11 12.16
C LEU A 283 15.52 -5.47 11.03
N SER A 284 14.84 -6.62 11.12
CA SER A 284 13.84 -7.04 10.13
C SER A 284 12.67 -6.08 10.07
N VAL A 285 12.20 -5.56 11.21
CA VAL A 285 11.16 -4.52 11.21
C VAL A 285 11.66 -3.24 10.57
N ARG A 286 12.90 -2.81 10.82
CA ARG A 286 13.50 -1.66 10.12
C ARG A 286 13.55 -1.87 8.61
N TRP A 287 13.93 -3.06 8.16
CA TRP A 287 13.90 -3.43 6.74
C TRP A 287 12.49 -3.35 6.16
N ILE A 288 11.50 -3.93 6.83
CA ILE A 288 10.10 -3.91 6.38
C ILE A 288 9.55 -2.48 6.32
N SER A 289 9.80 -1.67 7.35
CA SER A 289 9.41 -0.26 7.38
C SER A 289 10.10 0.53 6.28
N ALA A 290 11.40 0.28 6.04
CA ALA A 290 12.15 0.93 4.97
C ALA A 290 11.65 0.53 3.58
N ILE A 291 11.37 -0.75 3.34
CA ILE A 291 10.75 -1.25 2.12
C ILE A 291 9.42 -0.55 1.87
N HIS A 292 8.55 -0.46 2.89
CA HIS A 292 7.27 0.21 2.76
C HIS A 292 7.46 1.69 2.41
N ARG A 293 8.35 2.38 3.12
CA ARG A 293 8.67 3.79 2.95
C ARG A 293 9.21 4.09 1.56
N ILE A 294 10.23 3.35 1.10
CA ILE A 294 10.81 3.49 -0.24
C ILE A 294 9.75 3.21 -1.32
N ASN A 295 8.96 2.15 -1.17
CA ASN A 295 7.89 1.84 -2.11
C ASN A 295 6.79 2.91 -2.15
N PHE A 296 6.54 3.59 -1.02
CA PHE A 296 5.48 4.59 -0.93
C PHE A 296 5.83 5.87 -1.69
N TYR A 297 7.09 6.31 -1.63
CA TYR A 297 7.57 7.52 -2.32
C TYR A 297 8.21 7.26 -3.68
N GLY A 298 8.88 6.12 -3.83
CA GLY A 298 9.55 5.72 -5.06
C GLY A 298 8.58 5.07 -6.04
N ALA A 299 8.71 5.43 -7.32
CA ALA A 299 7.91 4.81 -8.38
C ALA A 299 8.54 3.49 -8.82
N ASN A 300 7.90 2.36 -8.50
CA ASN A 300 8.26 1.00 -8.99
C ASN A 300 9.73 0.60 -8.78
N ILE A 301 10.24 0.75 -7.55
CA ILE A 301 11.59 0.31 -7.21
C ILE A 301 11.61 -1.23 -7.10
N SER A 302 12.59 -1.87 -7.75
CA SER A 302 12.75 -3.33 -7.70
C SER A 302 13.23 -3.80 -6.33
N ALA A 303 12.88 -5.04 -5.96
CA ALA A 303 13.32 -5.68 -4.73
C ALA A 303 14.85 -5.77 -4.70
N PHE A 304 15.49 -6.05 -5.83
CA PHE A 304 16.94 -6.07 -6.00
C PHE A 304 17.58 -4.74 -5.60
N ASN A 305 17.06 -3.62 -6.09
CA ASN A 305 17.60 -2.30 -5.78
C ASN A 305 17.45 -1.95 -4.29
N ILE A 306 16.31 -2.29 -3.67
CA ILE A 306 16.11 -2.08 -2.24
C ILE A 306 17.05 -2.97 -1.42
N THR A 307 17.23 -4.23 -1.81
CA THR A 307 18.16 -5.15 -1.15
C THR A 307 19.59 -4.64 -1.17
N ILE A 308 20.09 -4.20 -2.34
CA ILE A 308 21.45 -3.65 -2.46
C ILE A 308 21.62 -2.41 -1.58
N LEU A 309 20.61 -1.55 -1.50
CA LEU A 309 20.67 -0.36 -0.67
C LEU A 309 20.78 -0.71 0.82
N LEU A 310 19.90 -1.59 1.30
CA LEU A 310 19.74 -1.83 2.74
C LEU A 310 20.82 -2.76 3.31
N GLN A 311 21.32 -3.72 2.52
CA GLN A 311 22.33 -4.67 2.98
C GLN A 311 23.63 -3.98 3.37
N THR A 312 24.23 -4.47 4.45
CA THR A 312 25.47 -3.94 5.01
C THR A 312 26.70 -4.54 4.36
N ASP A 313 26.62 -5.80 3.94
CA ASP A 313 27.66 -6.54 3.22
C ASP A 313 27.07 -7.12 1.92
N PRO A 314 27.62 -6.75 0.73
CA PRO A 314 27.16 -7.25 -0.57
C PRO A 314 27.14 -8.78 -0.71
N GLU A 315 27.97 -9.51 0.06
CA GLU A 315 28.08 -10.97 -0.03
C GLU A 315 27.22 -11.71 1.00
N SER A 316 26.64 -11.00 1.98
CA SER A 316 26.01 -11.60 3.17
C SER A 316 24.60 -12.17 2.95
N ASN A 317 23.97 -11.91 1.80
CA ASN A 317 22.57 -12.24 1.52
C ASN A 317 21.61 -11.86 2.68
N GLU A 318 21.83 -10.69 3.28
CA GLU A 318 21.18 -10.21 4.50
C GLU A 318 19.63 -10.20 4.39
N ALA A 319 19.11 -9.87 3.20
CA ALA A 319 17.66 -9.88 2.95
C ALA A 319 17.04 -11.26 3.15
N GLU A 320 17.66 -12.32 2.63
CA GLU A 320 17.19 -13.70 2.83
C GLU A 320 17.33 -14.11 4.29
N HIS A 321 18.44 -13.73 4.93
CA HIS A 321 18.68 -14.05 6.34
C HIS A 321 17.60 -13.47 7.27
N LEU A 322 17.23 -12.20 7.06
CA LEU A 322 16.26 -11.46 7.88
C LEU A 322 14.81 -11.75 7.50
N LEU A 323 14.51 -11.79 6.19
CA LEU A 323 13.14 -11.81 5.68
C LEU A 323 12.66 -13.21 5.29
N GLY A 324 13.54 -14.20 5.17
CA GLY A 324 13.19 -15.55 4.71
C GLY A 324 12.13 -16.26 5.58
N ASN A 325 12.00 -15.91 6.86
CA ASN A 325 10.92 -16.44 7.72
C ASN A 325 9.62 -15.61 7.67
N LEU A 326 9.61 -14.50 6.96
CA LEU A 326 8.55 -13.48 6.98
C LEU A 326 7.68 -13.49 5.71
N HIS A 327 7.81 -14.51 4.85
CA HIS A 327 7.02 -14.69 3.62
C HIS A 327 5.49 -14.77 3.86
N SER A 328 5.06 -15.04 5.09
CA SER A 328 3.65 -15.03 5.48
C SER A 328 3.11 -13.62 5.75
N LEU A 329 4.00 -12.67 6.08
CA LEU A 329 3.70 -11.26 6.38
C LEU A 329 3.89 -10.36 5.17
N ILE A 330 4.95 -10.59 4.40
CA ILE A 330 5.32 -9.79 3.22
C ILE A 330 5.52 -10.68 1.99
N GLN A 331 5.24 -10.13 0.82
CA GLN A 331 5.50 -10.76 -0.46
C GLN A 331 6.93 -10.45 -0.87
N ILE A 332 7.80 -11.43 -0.67
CA ILE A 332 9.20 -11.40 -1.08
C ILE A 332 9.28 -12.08 -2.45
N PRO A 333 9.75 -11.38 -3.50
CA PRO A 333 9.89 -12.01 -4.79
C PRO A 333 10.94 -13.12 -4.80
N PRO A 334 10.72 -14.20 -5.57
CA PRO A 334 11.75 -15.21 -5.80
C PRO A 334 13.03 -14.56 -6.32
N SER A 335 14.20 -15.10 -5.95
CA SER A 335 15.51 -14.49 -6.28
C SER A 335 15.68 -14.20 -7.78
N GLY A 336 15.13 -15.03 -8.67
CA GLY A 336 15.18 -14.83 -10.13
C GLY A 336 14.39 -13.62 -10.66
N ASP A 337 13.39 -13.16 -9.91
CA ASP A 337 12.47 -12.10 -10.34
C ASP A 337 12.75 -10.75 -9.65
N GLN A 338 13.68 -10.71 -8.68
CA GLN A 338 13.90 -9.53 -7.84
C GLN A 338 14.36 -8.28 -8.61
N ALA A 339 14.95 -8.46 -9.79
CA ALA A 339 15.38 -7.34 -10.64
C ALA A 339 14.19 -6.59 -11.29
N THR A 340 13.07 -7.25 -11.50
CA THR A 340 11.90 -6.71 -12.23
C THR A 340 10.65 -6.58 -11.37
N THR A 341 10.65 -7.18 -10.19
CA THR A 341 9.53 -7.17 -9.25
C THR A 341 9.90 -6.45 -7.97
N LYS A 342 8.88 -5.99 -7.23
CA LYS A 342 9.04 -5.27 -5.96
C LYS A 342 8.60 -6.11 -4.78
N TYR A 343 9.14 -5.80 -3.61
CA TYR A 343 8.52 -6.22 -2.35
C TYR A 343 7.09 -5.69 -2.26
N ASN A 344 6.16 -6.51 -1.77
CA ASN A 344 4.77 -6.14 -1.60
C ASN A 344 4.23 -6.60 -0.24
N PHE A 345 3.06 -6.11 0.12
CA PHE A 345 2.39 -6.41 1.38
C PHE A 345 1.05 -7.09 1.08
N TYR A 346 0.73 -8.17 1.81
CA TYR A 346 -0.56 -8.85 1.63
C TYR A 346 -1.74 -8.00 2.09
N HIS A 347 -1.55 -7.24 3.17
CA HIS A 347 -2.65 -6.50 3.80
C HIS A 347 -2.15 -5.32 4.63
N LYS A 348 -2.91 -4.22 4.59
CA LYS A 348 -2.64 -2.99 5.35
C LYS A 348 -2.55 -3.20 6.86
N SER A 349 -3.25 -4.19 7.42
CA SER A 349 -3.24 -4.46 8.86
C SER A 349 -1.85 -4.72 9.45
N LEU A 350 -0.90 -5.23 8.65
CA LEU A 350 0.49 -5.39 9.09
C LEU A 350 1.15 -4.01 9.25
N LEU A 351 0.94 -3.11 8.29
CA LEU A 351 1.44 -1.73 8.35
C LEU A 351 0.78 -0.96 9.51
N ASP A 352 -0.53 -1.14 9.72
CA ASP A 352 -1.25 -0.57 10.86
C ASP A 352 -0.73 -1.11 12.21
N PHE A 353 -0.20 -2.34 12.22
CA PHE A 353 0.44 -2.93 13.40
C PHE A 353 1.81 -2.30 13.62
N LEU A 354 2.68 -2.30 12.60
CA LEU A 354 4.05 -1.77 12.67
C LEU A 354 4.09 -0.27 13.00
N ASN A 355 3.13 0.51 12.47
CA ASN A 355 3.05 1.96 12.69
C ASN A 355 2.35 2.35 14.01
N ASN A 356 1.95 1.39 14.84
CA ASN A 356 1.29 1.68 16.12
C ASN A 356 2.14 1.18 17.30
N PRO A 357 2.73 2.10 18.10
CA PRO A 357 3.60 1.71 19.22
C PRO A 357 2.86 0.91 20.29
N ARG A 358 1.54 1.06 20.42
CA ARG A 358 0.73 0.28 21.38
C ARG A 358 0.48 -1.15 20.91
N ARG A 359 0.62 -1.44 19.62
CA ARG A 359 0.43 -2.77 19.03
C ARG A 359 1.75 -3.49 18.85
N CYS A 360 2.73 -2.84 18.20
CA CYS A 360 4.05 -3.42 17.91
C CYS A 360 4.99 -3.47 19.13
N SER A 361 4.72 -2.64 20.16
CA SER A 361 5.47 -2.59 21.42
C SER A 361 6.98 -2.46 21.19
N GLU A 362 7.79 -3.43 21.65
CA GLU A 362 9.26 -3.39 21.62
C GLU A 362 9.85 -3.39 20.21
N LEU A 363 9.10 -3.87 19.22
CA LEU A 363 9.55 -3.92 17.83
C LEU A 363 9.18 -2.65 17.05
N TYR A 364 8.50 -1.69 17.67
CA TYR A 364 8.07 -0.46 17.01
C TYR A 364 9.28 0.37 16.53
N VAL A 365 9.21 0.82 15.27
CA VAL A 365 10.18 1.74 14.67
C VAL A 365 9.43 2.98 14.21
N GLY A 366 9.83 4.16 14.70
CA GLY A 366 9.22 5.41 14.30
C GLY A 366 9.52 5.80 12.85
N GLU A 367 8.71 6.68 12.27
CA GLU A 367 8.93 7.21 10.92
C GLU A 367 10.30 7.87 10.79
N SER A 368 10.68 8.72 11.76
CA SER A 368 12.00 9.36 11.76
C SER A 368 13.15 8.36 11.88
N ASP A 369 12.99 7.28 12.65
CA ASP A 369 14.03 6.24 12.78
C ASP A 369 14.16 5.43 11.48
N THR A 370 13.03 5.22 10.77
CA THR A 370 13.02 4.58 9.45
C THR A 370 13.72 5.44 8.41
N ASP A 371 13.43 6.74 8.38
CA ASP A 371 14.06 7.69 7.47
C ASP A 371 15.58 7.78 7.74
N LEU A 372 15.99 7.78 9.00
CA LEU A 372 17.40 7.71 9.39
C LEU A 372 18.07 6.41 8.94
N PHE A 373 17.39 5.27 9.08
CA PHE A 373 17.92 3.98 8.65
C PHE A 373 18.15 3.92 7.14
N ILE A 374 17.22 4.45 6.34
CA ILE A 374 17.36 4.57 4.88
C ILE A 374 18.50 5.53 4.52
N TRP A 375 18.61 6.65 5.23
CA TRP A 375 19.69 7.62 5.01
C TRP A 375 21.07 7.00 5.27
N ASP A 376 21.23 6.28 6.38
CA ASP A 376 22.48 5.59 6.70
C ASP A 376 22.84 4.55 5.62
N ALA A 377 21.84 3.84 5.09
CA ALA A 377 22.00 2.88 4.00
C ALA A 377 22.48 3.55 2.70
N PHE A 378 21.88 4.69 2.37
CA PHE A 378 22.26 5.50 1.23
C PHE A 378 23.71 6.01 1.32
N VAL A 379 24.13 6.57 2.46
CA VAL A 379 25.51 7.05 2.66
C VAL A 379 26.52 5.90 2.59
N ARG A 380 26.18 4.70 3.11
CA ARG A 380 27.01 3.49 2.97
C ARG A 380 27.16 3.07 1.52
N ALA A 381 26.07 3.03 0.75
CA ALA A 381 26.12 2.66 -0.66
C ALA A 381 27.05 3.58 -1.45
N CYS A 382 26.94 4.89 -1.23
CA CYS A 382 27.81 5.86 -1.89
C CYS A 382 29.27 5.80 -1.42
N SER A 383 29.52 5.36 -0.18
CA SER A 383 30.89 5.18 0.31
C SER A 383 31.56 3.95 -0.29
N SER A 384 30.81 2.86 -0.45
CA SER A 384 31.30 1.57 -0.98
C SER A 384 31.50 1.58 -2.49
N GLY A 385 30.82 2.46 -3.23
CA GLY A 385 31.03 2.64 -4.68
C GLY A 385 32.42 3.12 -5.09
N ARG A 386 33.29 3.44 -4.12
CA ARG A 386 34.70 3.81 -4.32
C ARG A 386 35.64 2.63 -4.53
N ASP A 387 35.26 1.43 -4.11
CA ASP A 387 36.13 0.27 -4.27
C ASP A 387 36.21 -0.11 -5.75
N THR A 388 37.41 0.00 -6.33
CA THR A 388 37.68 -0.20 -7.76
C THR A 388 37.38 -1.61 -8.26
N GLU A 389 37.10 -2.55 -7.36
CA GLU A 389 36.75 -3.94 -7.68
C GLU A 389 35.22 -4.16 -7.79
N PHE A 390 34.39 -3.22 -7.31
CA PHE A 390 32.92 -3.37 -7.29
C PHE A 390 32.23 -2.23 -8.03
N SER A 391 31.51 -2.55 -9.11
CA SER A 391 30.70 -1.60 -9.84
C SER A 391 29.21 -1.90 -9.65
N TYR A 392 28.44 -0.89 -9.24
CA TYR A 392 27.00 -1.04 -9.13
C TYR A 392 26.33 -1.21 -10.50
N PRO A 393 25.27 -2.01 -10.61
CA PRO A 393 24.44 -2.05 -11.81
C PRO A 393 23.85 -0.66 -12.13
N GLU A 394 23.73 -0.34 -13.40
CA GLU A 394 23.17 0.94 -13.88
C GLU A 394 21.77 1.22 -13.30
N THR A 395 20.93 0.20 -13.20
CA THR A 395 19.59 0.30 -12.61
C THR A 395 19.62 0.67 -11.13
N PHE A 396 20.67 0.27 -10.41
CA PHE A 396 20.87 0.65 -9.02
C PHE A 396 21.39 2.08 -8.93
N LEU A 397 22.31 2.49 -9.80
CA LEU A 397 22.80 3.87 -9.85
C LEU A 397 21.66 4.85 -10.10
N GLN A 398 20.77 4.58 -11.08
CA GLN A 398 19.58 5.40 -11.34
C GLN A 398 18.61 5.47 -10.15
N PHE A 399 18.47 4.37 -9.41
CA PHE A 399 17.69 4.36 -8.18
C PHE A 399 18.36 5.20 -7.08
N LEU A 400 19.66 4.99 -6.87
CA LEU A 400 20.45 5.67 -5.85
C LEU A 400 20.44 7.19 -6.08
N THR A 401 20.52 7.64 -7.33
CA THR A 401 20.48 9.06 -7.70
C THR A 401 19.13 9.72 -7.46
N SER A 402 18.03 8.97 -7.56
CA SER A 402 16.67 9.49 -7.39
C SER A 402 16.11 9.36 -5.97
N LEU A 403 16.68 8.48 -5.14
CA LEU A 403 16.27 8.23 -3.75
C LEU A 403 16.18 9.51 -2.88
N PRO A 404 17.16 10.43 -2.91
CA PRO A 404 17.08 11.76 -2.29
C PRO A 404 15.77 12.51 -2.53
N ARG A 405 15.38 12.59 -3.80
CA ARG A 405 14.17 13.32 -4.24
C ARG A 405 12.91 12.66 -3.70
N TYR A 406 12.84 11.33 -3.75
CA TYR A 406 11.66 10.59 -3.29
C TYR A 406 11.43 10.75 -1.79
N MET A 407 12.50 10.66 -1.02
CA MET A 407 12.40 10.55 0.43
C MET A 407 12.36 11.92 1.13
N ALA A 408 12.59 13.03 0.41
CA ALA A 408 12.68 14.39 0.97
C ALA A 408 13.58 14.44 2.23
N LEU A 409 14.66 13.65 2.23
CA LEU A 409 15.48 13.43 3.42
C LEU A 409 16.08 14.77 3.85
N PRO A 410 15.79 15.26 5.06
CA PRO A 410 16.34 16.52 5.52
C PRO A 410 17.86 16.39 5.56
N ALA A 411 18.50 17.19 4.73
CA ALA A 411 19.93 17.34 4.71
C ALA A 411 20.43 17.71 6.11
N GLY A 412 21.42 16.97 6.61
CA GLY A 412 22.05 17.28 7.89
C GLY A 412 21.27 16.80 9.12
N SER A 413 20.62 15.63 9.08
CA SER A 413 20.34 14.95 10.35
C SER A 413 21.68 14.75 11.08
N VAL A 414 21.89 15.51 12.15
CA VAL A 414 23.04 15.47 13.07
C VAL A 414 23.08 14.13 13.85
N ARG A 415 22.41 13.08 13.34
CA ARG A 415 22.20 11.79 13.99
C ARG A 415 22.67 10.60 13.17
N SER A 416 23.02 10.78 11.90
CA SER A 416 23.67 9.69 11.15
C SER A 416 25.04 9.42 11.76
N LYS A 417 25.29 8.16 12.14
CA LYS A 417 26.61 7.74 12.65
C LYS A 417 27.64 7.59 11.53
N VAL A 418 27.19 7.58 10.28
CA VAL A 418 28.03 7.39 9.09
C VAL A 418 28.16 8.74 8.40
N LEU A 419 29.22 9.49 8.74
CA LEU A 419 29.51 10.75 8.07
C LEU A 419 30.24 10.50 6.74
N PRO A 420 29.89 11.21 5.66
CA PRO A 420 30.63 11.13 4.41
C PRO A 420 32.07 11.65 4.60
N THR A 421 33.05 10.87 4.10
CA THR A 421 34.47 11.24 4.02
C THR A 421 34.80 12.06 2.76
N LEU A 422 35.98 12.69 2.69
CA LEU A 422 36.44 13.48 1.53
C LEU A 422 36.40 12.68 0.21
N ALA A 423 36.92 11.46 0.21
CA ALA A 423 36.87 10.64 -0.99
C ALA A 423 35.41 10.23 -1.37
N SER A 424 34.42 10.28 -0.46
CA SER A 424 33.01 10.07 -0.84
C SER A 424 32.60 11.25 -1.66
N ALA A 425 32.89 12.46 -1.17
CA ALA A 425 32.54 13.67 -1.90
C ALA A 425 33.03 13.62 -3.35
N ASP A 426 34.21 13.07 -3.65
CA ASP A 426 34.70 12.91 -5.04
C ASP A 426 33.90 11.90 -5.88
N TRP A 427 33.55 10.74 -5.30
CA TRP A 427 32.69 9.75 -5.98
C TRP A 427 31.29 10.29 -6.21
N TRP A 428 30.73 10.97 -5.22
CA TRP A 428 29.45 11.66 -5.30
C TRP A 428 29.47 12.76 -6.36
N VAL A 429 30.53 13.56 -6.44
CA VAL A 429 30.72 14.58 -7.48
C VAL A 429 30.78 13.93 -8.85
N SER A 430 31.50 12.81 -8.99
CA SER A 430 31.60 12.08 -10.25
C SER A 430 30.23 11.54 -10.69
N LEU A 431 29.46 10.96 -9.76
CA LEU A 431 28.10 10.48 -10.02
C LEU A 431 27.14 11.64 -10.37
N ALA A 432 27.18 12.74 -9.61
CA ALA A 432 26.37 13.93 -9.89
C ALA A 432 26.75 14.61 -11.22
N ILE A 433 28.04 14.58 -11.60
CA ILE A 433 28.54 15.06 -12.91
C ILE A 433 28.08 14.13 -14.04
N ALA A 434 27.99 12.83 -13.81
CA ALA A 434 27.47 11.89 -14.79
C ALA A 434 25.96 12.05 -14.99
N HIS A 435 25.23 12.45 -13.95
CA HIS A 435 23.77 12.63 -13.94
C HIS A 435 23.34 14.09 -13.71
N LYS A 436 23.99 15.04 -14.41
CA LYS A 436 23.82 16.51 -14.27
C LYS A 436 22.40 17.05 -14.44
N GLU A 437 21.50 16.26 -15.02
CA GLU A 437 20.10 16.65 -15.23
C GLU A 437 19.27 16.56 -13.93
N ASP A 438 19.80 15.98 -12.85
CA ASP A 438 19.10 15.86 -11.57
C ASP A 438 19.58 16.91 -10.53
N GLU A 439 18.85 18.03 -10.44
CA GLU A 439 19.14 19.11 -9.48
C GLU A 439 19.09 18.66 -8.01
N SER A 440 18.35 17.58 -7.68
CA SER A 440 18.18 17.15 -6.28
C SER A 440 19.46 16.55 -5.68
N LEU A 441 20.26 15.88 -6.51
CA LEU A 441 21.59 15.41 -6.12
C LEU A 441 22.55 16.57 -5.87
N TRP A 442 22.41 17.65 -6.62
CA TRP A 442 23.26 18.83 -6.48
C TRP A 442 22.94 19.62 -5.21
N GLU A 443 21.66 19.80 -4.89
CA GLU A 443 21.24 20.39 -3.61
C GLU A 443 21.70 19.54 -2.43
N MET A 444 21.52 18.21 -2.51
CA MET A 444 22.03 17.30 -1.49
C MET A 444 23.56 17.33 -1.36
N PHE A 445 24.29 17.42 -2.47
CA PHE A 445 25.75 17.57 -2.43
C PHE A 445 26.15 18.87 -1.73
N LYS A 446 25.52 20.01 -2.07
CA LYS A 446 25.76 21.29 -1.38
C LYS A 446 25.52 21.14 0.11
N ASP A 447 24.43 20.50 0.49
CA ASP A 447 24.06 20.34 1.90
C ASP A 447 25.02 19.42 2.66
N VAL A 448 25.40 18.28 2.07
CA VAL A 448 26.39 17.37 2.64
C VAL A 448 27.75 18.09 2.78
N HIS A 449 28.19 18.79 1.75
CA HIS A 449 29.45 19.55 1.79
C HIS A 449 29.42 20.66 2.86
N ASN A 450 28.32 21.40 2.96
CA ASN A 450 28.09 22.43 3.98
C ASN A 450 28.02 21.84 5.40
N SER A 451 27.53 20.61 5.57
CA SER A 451 27.47 19.92 6.87
C SER A 451 28.82 19.35 7.34
N VAL A 452 29.74 19.06 6.40
CA VAL A 452 31.08 18.51 6.67
C VAL A 452 32.13 19.61 6.84
N LEU A 453 31.96 20.78 6.21
CA LEU A 453 32.83 21.96 6.33
C LEU A 453 33.20 22.37 7.78
N PRO A 454 32.26 22.37 8.75
CA PRO A 454 32.56 22.67 10.16
C PRO A 454 33.43 21.60 10.86
N LEU A 455 33.32 20.33 10.45
CA LEU A 455 34.06 19.22 11.08
C LEU A 455 35.53 19.20 10.64
N VAL A 456 35.80 19.57 9.39
CA VAL A 456 37.16 19.67 8.82
C VAL A 456 37.92 20.87 9.40
N SER A 457 37.23 21.99 9.65
CA SER A 457 37.84 23.18 10.24
C SER A 457 38.24 22.98 11.72
N LEU A 458 37.55 22.09 12.45
CA LEU A 458 37.91 21.65 13.81
C LEU A 458 39.10 20.68 13.85
N GLN A 459 39.29 19.83 12.82
CA GLN A 459 40.46 18.94 12.72
C GLN A 459 41.73 19.66 12.22
N ALA A 460 41.58 20.76 11.48
CA ALA A 460 42.70 21.58 11.02
C ALA A 460 43.20 22.61 12.06
N SER A 461 42.55 22.68 13.23
CA SER A 461 42.89 23.61 14.33
C SER A 461 43.38 22.92 15.61
N VAL A 462 43.75 21.64 15.50
CA VAL A 462 44.60 20.88 16.46
C VAL A 462 45.91 20.56 15.75
#